data_AF-A0A965KD03-F1
#
_entry.id   AF-A0A965KD03-F1
#
_cell.length_a   1.000
_cell.length_b   1.000
_cell.length_c   1.000
_cell.angle_alpha   90.00
_cell.angle_beta   90.00
_cell.angle_gamma   90.00
#
_symmetry.space_group_name_H-M   'P 1'
#
loop_
_entity.id
_entity.type
_entity.pdbx_description
1 polymer ?
#
loop_
_entity_poly.entity_id
_entity_poly.type
_entity_poly.pdbx_seq_one_letter_code
_entity_poly.pdbx_strand_id
1 'polypeptide(L)'
;MNEQSFTVAWFKLADFVVRGEKERALGVHKLLMHSVEDKALSYQLEADILLAFDDDEAINKYHIAANLYKKTGRFTQAVAVYEHVSVFKSDSLILESLLDVYLKLEKYAQAYDVFEKCAQLYIDQGNLGIIVNKLHALSLEMNATVKAHLYARAAILLAQQAYMKTQVLAYVQQALFLLYEAKVSQKEIQHFLLRLQAIDESIHAQALQYHYDVLLEQ
;
A
#
# COMPACT_ATOMS: atom_id res chain seq x y z
N MET A 1 17.16 -33.28 -17.60
CA MET A 1 17.88 -32.14 -18.21
C MET A 1 19.07 -31.80 -17.31
N ASN A 2 20.27 -31.60 -17.86
CA ASN A 2 21.52 -31.52 -17.09
C ASN A 2 21.71 -30.12 -16.46
N GLU A 3 22.09 -30.01 -15.18
CA GLU A 3 22.22 -28.73 -14.44
C GLU A 3 23.11 -27.70 -15.16
N GLN A 4 24.18 -28.16 -15.82
CA GLN A 4 25.08 -27.32 -16.61
C GLN A 4 24.38 -26.53 -17.72
N SER A 5 23.31 -27.09 -18.32
CA SER A 5 22.57 -26.43 -19.40
C SER A 5 21.74 -25.25 -18.89
N PHE A 6 21.25 -25.32 -17.65
CA PHE A 6 20.49 -24.22 -17.04
C PHE A 6 21.41 -23.05 -16.71
N THR A 7 22.59 -23.32 -16.14
CA THR A 7 23.58 -22.30 -15.82
C THR A 7 23.98 -21.49 -17.06
N VAL A 8 24.21 -22.17 -18.20
CA VAL A 8 24.54 -21.50 -19.47
C VAL A 8 23.40 -20.61 -19.99
N ALA A 9 22.15 -21.06 -19.86
CA ALA A 9 21.00 -20.28 -20.32
C ALA A 9 20.75 -19.03 -19.47
N TRP A 10 20.97 -19.10 -18.14
CA TRP A 10 20.94 -17.92 -17.26
C TRP A 10 22.04 -16.91 -17.61
N PHE A 11 23.26 -17.38 -17.90
CA PHE A 11 24.33 -16.49 -18.37
C PHE A 11 24.00 -15.80 -19.69
N LYS A 12 23.41 -16.52 -20.65
CA LYS A 12 22.96 -15.92 -21.92
C LYS A 12 21.85 -14.90 -21.73
N LEU A 13 20.90 -15.17 -20.83
CA LEU A 13 19.85 -14.23 -20.48
C LEU A 13 20.46 -12.91 -19.98
N ALA A 14 21.38 -12.99 -19.02
CA ALA A 14 22.06 -11.82 -18.47
C ALA A 14 22.88 -11.07 -19.53
N ASP A 15 23.60 -11.78 -20.41
CA ASP A 15 24.36 -11.18 -21.52
C ASP A 15 23.44 -10.41 -22.49
N PHE A 16 22.25 -10.94 -22.80
CA PHE A 16 21.27 -10.22 -23.64
C PHE A 16 20.72 -8.97 -22.96
N VAL A 17 20.47 -9.01 -21.65
CA VAL A 17 20.06 -7.82 -20.87
C VAL A 17 21.14 -6.74 -20.94
N VAL A 18 22.39 -7.10 -20.65
CA VAL A 18 23.53 -6.15 -20.67
C VAL A 18 23.75 -5.55 -22.07
N ARG A 19 23.48 -6.30 -23.14
CA ARG A 19 23.66 -5.83 -24.53
C ARG A 19 22.50 -5.02 -25.08
N GLY A 20 21.42 -4.80 -24.34
CA GLY A 20 20.26 -4.09 -24.88
C GLY A 20 19.31 -4.97 -25.72
N GLU A 21 19.47 -6.30 -25.71
CA GLU A 21 18.78 -7.22 -26.64
C GLU A 21 17.47 -7.80 -26.06
N LYS A 22 16.49 -6.93 -25.83
CA LYS A 22 15.21 -7.27 -25.17
C LYS A 22 14.50 -8.52 -25.70
N GLU A 23 14.24 -8.59 -27.01
CA GLU A 23 13.50 -9.71 -27.61
C GLU A 23 14.24 -11.06 -27.44
N ARG A 24 15.58 -11.03 -27.47
CA ARG A 24 16.39 -12.22 -27.27
C ARG A 24 16.39 -12.64 -25.80
N ALA A 25 16.45 -11.68 -24.88
CA ALA A 25 16.31 -11.94 -23.44
C ALA A 25 14.94 -12.58 -23.13
N LEU A 26 13.84 -12.00 -23.61
CA LEU A 26 12.50 -12.55 -23.44
C LEU A 26 12.34 -13.94 -24.09
N GLY A 27 12.94 -14.16 -25.26
CA GLY A 27 12.97 -15.45 -25.93
C GLY A 27 13.67 -16.53 -25.08
N VAL A 28 14.84 -16.24 -24.51
CA VAL A 28 15.56 -17.17 -23.64
C VAL A 28 14.80 -17.40 -22.33
N HIS A 29 14.24 -16.35 -21.73
CA HIS A 29 13.41 -16.46 -20.54
C HIS A 29 12.24 -17.42 -20.76
N LYS A 30 11.50 -17.28 -21.86
CA LYS A 30 10.37 -18.16 -22.20
C LYS A 30 10.79 -19.64 -22.31
N LEU A 31 11.96 -19.91 -22.89
CA LEU A 31 12.50 -21.27 -22.98
C LEU A 31 12.91 -21.81 -21.61
N LEU A 32 13.56 -21.00 -20.78
CA LEU A 32 13.94 -21.36 -19.40
C LEU A 32 12.72 -21.71 -18.56
N MET A 33 11.66 -20.91 -18.67
CA MET A 33 10.45 -21.06 -17.84
C MET A 33 9.54 -22.20 -18.29
N HIS A 34 9.75 -22.79 -19.48
CA HIS A 34 8.98 -23.95 -19.92
C HIS A 34 9.13 -25.15 -18.95
N SER A 35 10.25 -25.25 -18.23
CA SER A 35 10.50 -26.29 -17.22
C SER A 35 10.27 -25.84 -15.78
N VAL A 36 9.84 -24.59 -15.55
CA VAL A 36 9.61 -24.05 -14.21
C VAL A 36 8.11 -24.08 -13.92
N GLU A 37 7.71 -24.84 -12.91
CA GLU A 37 6.30 -24.97 -12.52
C GLU A 37 5.76 -23.71 -11.83
N ASP A 38 6.64 -22.94 -11.17
CA ASP A 38 6.25 -21.73 -10.45
C ASP A 38 5.99 -20.56 -11.41
N LYS A 39 4.74 -20.45 -11.85
CA LYS A 39 4.29 -19.36 -12.71
C LYS A 39 4.50 -17.98 -12.09
N ALA A 40 4.41 -17.85 -10.76
CA ALA A 40 4.62 -16.56 -10.10
C ALA A 40 6.06 -16.08 -10.29
N LEU A 41 7.03 -16.99 -10.10
CA LEU A 41 8.44 -16.72 -10.35
C LEU A 41 8.72 -16.39 -11.82
N SER A 42 8.08 -17.12 -12.75
CA SER A 42 8.19 -16.81 -14.18
C SER A 42 7.77 -15.37 -14.48
N TYR A 43 6.61 -14.93 -14.00
CA TYR A 43 6.15 -13.56 -14.23
C TYR A 43 7.01 -12.51 -13.53
N GLN A 44 7.53 -12.80 -12.34
CA GLN A 44 8.44 -11.89 -11.64
C GLN A 44 9.71 -11.68 -12.45
N LEU A 45 10.32 -12.75 -12.96
CA LEU A 45 11.53 -12.65 -13.78
C LEU A 45 11.28 -11.99 -15.14
N GLU A 46 10.12 -12.22 -15.75
CA GLU A 46 9.70 -11.48 -16.95
C GLU A 46 9.63 -9.97 -16.64
N ALA A 47 9.07 -9.60 -15.48
CA ALA A 47 9.00 -8.22 -15.02
C ALA A 47 10.39 -7.62 -14.76
N ASP A 48 11.31 -8.36 -14.13
CA ASP A 48 12.69 -7.93 -13.90
C ASP A 48 13.40 -7.62 -15.24
N ILE A 49 13.19 -8.47 -16.25
CA ILE A 49 13.74 -8.26 -17.60
C ILE A 49 13.15 -7.00 -18.22
N LEU A 50 11.83 -6.84 -18.20
CA LEU A 50 11.15 -5.66 -18.76
C LEU A 50 11.60 -4.36 -18.07
N LEU A 51 11.73 -4.40 -16.73
CA LEU A 51 12.22 -3.26 -15.95
C LEU A 51 13.65 -2.87 -16.34
N ALA A 52 14.53 -3.83 -16.61
CA ALA A 52 15.89 -3.56 -17.08
C ALA A 52 15.95 -2.86 -18.45
N PHE A 53 14.84 -2.83 -19.19
CA PHE A 53 14.68 -2.12 -20.46
C PHE A 53 13.74 -0.90 -20.36
N ASP A 54 13.45 -0.43 -19.15
CA ASP A 54 12.51 0.68 -18.89
C ASP A 54 11.13 0.48 -19.55
N ASP A 55 10.68 -0.77 -19.67
CA ASP A 55 9.35 -1.09 -20.20
C ASP A 55 8.30 -1.05 -19.09
N ASP A 56 7.32 -0.15 -19.23
CA ASP A 56 6.20 0.03 -18.31
C ASP A 56 5.36 -1.23 -18.10
N GLU A 57 5.34 -2.18 -19.05
CA GLU A 57 4.66 -3.46 -18.91
C GLU A 57 5.21 -4.30 -17.75
N ALA A 58 6.44 -4.00 -17.26
CA ALA A 58 7.02 -4.63 -16.08
C ALA A 58 6.07 -4.59 -14.87
N ILE A 59 5.36 -3.49 -14.66
CA ILE A 59 4.46 -3.31 -13.50
C ILE A 59 3.29 -4.28 -13.57
N ASN A 60 2.70 -4.45 -14.75
CA ASN A 60 1.63 -5.41 -14.99
C ASN A 60 2.12 -6.83 -14.69
N LYS A 61 3.34 -7.17 -15.11
CA LYS A 61 3.94 -8.48 -14.83
C LYS A 61 4.24 -8.71 -13.35
N TYR A 62 4.77 -7.71 -12.64
CA TYR A 62 4.94 -7.78 -11.18
C TYR A 62 3.60 -7.95 -10.45
N HIS A 63 2.56 -7.24 -10.88
CA HIS A 63 1.21 -7.39 -10.30
C HIS A 63 0.65 -8.80 -10.49
N ILE A 64 0.82 -9.38 -11.69
CA ILE A 64 0.45 -10.77 -11.97
C ILE A 64 1.24 -11.73 -11.05
N ALA A 65 2.56 -11.56 -10.95
CA ALA A 65 3.41 -12.40 -10.11
C ALA A 65 2.98 -12.36 -8.64
N ALA A 66 2.83 -11.16 -8.07
CA ALA A 66 2.40 -10.97 -6.69
C ALA A 66 1.00 -11.55 -6.42
N ASN A 67 0.07 -11.42 -7.36
CA ASN A 67 -1.25 -12.05 -7.23
C ASN A 67 -1.21 -13.59 -7.29
N LEU A 68 -0.31 -14.18 -8.08
CA LEU A 68 -0.11 -15.63 -8.08
C LEU A 68 0.53 -16.10 -6.76
N TYR A 69 1.47 -15.34 -6.20
CA TYR A 69 1.98 -15.57 -4.85
C TYR A 69 0.85 -15.53 -3.81
N LYS A 70 -0.02 -14.50 -3.84
CA LYS A 70 -1.20 -14.40 -2.95
C LYS A 70 -2.12 -15.63 -3.08
N LYS A 71 -2.47 -16.02 -4.30
CA LYS A 71 -3.36 -17.17 -4.58
C LYS A 71 -2.82 -18.49 -4.06
N THR A 72 -1.50 -18.62 -3.95
CA THR A 72 -0.81 -19.81 -3.45
C THR A 72 -0.43 -19.72 -1.97
N GLY A 73 -0.94 -18.71 -1.24
CA GLY A 73 -0.67 -18.49 0.18
C GLY A 73 0.72 -17.92 0.49
N ARG A 74 1.50 -17.60 -0.54
CA ARG A 74 2.89 -17.10 -0.46
C ARG A 74 2.93 -15.58 -0.25
N PHE A 75 2.28 -15.12 0.82
CA PHE A 75 2.09 -13.69 1.07
C PHE A 75 3.40 -12.92 1.26
N THR A 76 4.43 -13.51 1.89
CA THR A 76 5.73 -12.85 2.05
C THR A 76 6.39 -12.51 0.71
N GLN A 77 6.27 -13.40 -0.29
CA GLN A 77 6.80 -13.15 -1.64
C GLN A 77 5.97 -12.08 -2.36
N ALA A 78 4.64 -12.09 -2.18
CA ALA A 78 3.78 -11.04 -2.72
C ALA A 78 4.13 -9.65 -2.14
N VAL A 79 4.37 -9.57 -0.83
CA VAL A 79 4.84 -8.33 -0.18
C VAL A 79 6.16 -7.88 -0.79
N ALA A 80 7.16 -8.77 -0.88
CA ALA A 80 8.46 -8.43 -1.42
C ALA A 80 8.39 -7.86 -2.85
N VAL A 81 7.56 -8.46 -3.71
CA VAL A 81 7.34 -7.98 -5.08
C VAL A 81 6.68 -6.59 -5.08
N TYR A 82 5.59 -6.41 -4.33
CA TYR A 82 4.89 -5.13 -4.29
C TYR A 82 5.72 -4.01 -3.65
N GLU A 83 6.47 -4.31 -2.59
CA GLU A 83 7.40 -3.36 -1.99
C GLU A 83 8.48 -2.94 -2.98
N HIS A 84 9.07 -3.91 -3.70
CA HIS A 84 10.07 -3.64 -4.72
C HIS A 84 9.54 -2.65 -5.77
N VAL A 85 8.34 -2.90 -6.31
CA VAL A 85 7.71 -1.99 -7.28
C VAL A 85 7.45 -0.60 -6.69
N SER A 86 6.98 -0.55 -5.44
CA SER A 86 6.66 0.71 -4.77
C SER A 86 7.87 1.62 -4.52
N VAL A 87 9.09 1.09 -4.58
CA VAL A 87 10.34 1.88 -4.44
C VAL A 87 10.58 2.76 -5.66
N PHE A 88 10.28 2.28 -6.86
CA PHE A 88 10.58 3.00 -8.10
C PHE A 88 9.33 3.54 -8.83
N LYS A 89 8.13 3.05 -8.49
CA LYS A 89 6.87 3.53 -9.08
C LYS A 89 5.76 3.63 -8.03
N SER A 90 5.21 4.84 -7.88
CA SER A 90 4.00 5.08 -7.08
C SER A 90 2.77 4.83 -7.94
N ASP A 91 2.34 3.57 -7.98
CA ASP A 91 1.15 3.13 -8.71
C ASP A 91 0.03 2.78 -7.72
N SER A 92 -1.19 3.24 -7.99
CA SER A 92 -2.32 3.04 -7.08
C SER A 92 -2.67 1.57 -6.95
N LEU A 93 -2.74 0.81 -8.05
CA LEU A 93 -3.07 -0.61 -8.03
C LEU A 93 -2.06 -1.42 -7.22
N ILE A 94 -0.77 -1.09 -7.33
CA ILE A 94 0.30 -1.72 -6.53
C ILE A 94 0.16 -1.39 -5.05
N LEU A 95 0.00 -0.11 -4.70
CA LEU A 95 -0.14 0.33 -3.31
C LEU A 95 -1.40 -0.26 -2.65
N GLU A 96 -2.51 -0.32 -3.39
CA GLU A 96 -3.73 -0.95 -2.92
C GLU A 96 -3.53 -2.45 -2.67
N SER A 97 -2.91 -3.14 -3.63
CA SER A 97 -2.64 -4.57 -3.49
C SER A 97 -1.68 -4.88 -2.33
N LEU A 98 -0.71 -4.00 -2.07
CA LEU A 98 0.21 -4.10 -0.94
C LEU A 98 -0.51 -3.87 0.39
N LEU A 99 -1.39 -2.86 0.45
CA LEU A 99 -2.22 -2.59 1.62
C LEU A 99 -3.05 -3.81 2.01
N ASP A 100 -3.74 -4.42 1.05
CA ASP A 100 -4.57 -5.60 1.27
C ASP A 100 -3.75 -6.77 1.84
N VAL A 101 -2.54 -6.98 1.33
CA VAL A 101 -1.67 -8.06 1.83
C VAL A 101 -1.19 -7.75 3.24
N TYR A 102 -0.86 -6.49 3.55
CA TYR A 102 -0.46 -6.11 4.90
C TYR A 102 -1.56 -6.23 5.93
N LEU A 103 -2.78 -5.83 5.58
CA LEU A 103 -3.95 -6.02 6.44
C LEU A 103 -4.22 -7.51 6.68
N LYS A 104 -4.13 -8.34 5.64
CA LYS A 104 -4.30 -9.79 5.75
C LYS A 104 -3.23 -10.48 6.60
N LEU A 105 -2.02 -9.95 6.61
CA LEU A 105 -0.91 -10.42 7.46
C LEU A 105 -0.89 -9.76 8.84
N GLU A 106 -1.88 -8.93 9.17
CA GLU A 106 -1.96 -8.16 10.43
C GLU A 106 -0.73 -7.28 10.69
N LYS A 107 -0.02 -6.90 9.62
CA LYS A 107 1.13 -5.98 9.64
C LYS A 107 0.63 -4.54 9.63
N TYR A 108 -0.05 -4.15 10.71
CA TYR A 108 -0.82 -2.89 10.74
C TYR A 108 0.05 -1.63 10.61
N ALA A 109 1.26 -1.62 11.18
CA ALA A 109 2.16 -0.48 11.03
C ALA A 109 2.47 -0.20 9.55
N GLN A 110 2.87 -1.24 8.80
CA GLN A 110 3.12 -1.11 7.37
C GLN A 110 1.85 -0.82 6.58
N ALA A 111 0.71 -1.41 6.96
CA ALA A 111 -0.57 -1.12 6.34
C ALA A 111 -0.93 0.36 6.45
N TYR A 112 -0.71 0.98 7.61
CA TYR A 112 -0.97 2.40 7.80
C TYR A 112 -0.07 3.28 6.93
N ASP A 113 1.22 2.97 6.84
CA ASP A 113 2.15 3.73 6.01
C ASP A 113 1.77 3.63 4.52
N VAL A 114 1.38 2.44 4.06
CA VAL A 114 0.93 2.23 2.67
C VAL A 114 -0.42 2.90 2.42
N PHE A 115 -1.33 2.90 3.39
CA PHE A 115 -2.59 3.64 3.30
C PHE A 115 -2.33 5.13 3.12
N GLU A 116 -1.43 5.72 3.91
CA GLU A 116 -1.06 7.14 3.78
C GLU A 116 -0.48 7.45 2.39
N LYS A 117 0.42 6.61 1.87
CA LYS A 117 0.96 6.76 0.50
C LYS A 117 -0.14 6.67 -0.57
N CYS A 118 -1.03 5.69 -0.45
CA CYS A 118 -2.16 5.49 -1.37
C CYS A 118 -3.11 6.70 -1.34
N ALA A 119 -3.42 7.20 -0.14
CA ALA A 119 -4.26 8.38 0.04
C ALA A 119 -3.60 9.64 -0.53
N GLN A 120 -2.30 9.85 -0.29
CA GLN A 120 -1.57 10.98 -0.86
C GLN A 120 -1.58 10.94 -2.39
N LEU A 121 -1.36 9.77 -3.00
CA LEU A 121 -1.44 9.61 -4.45
C LEU A 121 -2.81 10.03 -5.01
N TYR A 122 -3.90 9.65 -4.34
CA TYR A 122 -5.24 10.06 -4.76
C TYR A 122 -5.53 11.54 -4.53
N ILE A 123 -5.00 12.13 -3.47
CA ILE A 123 -5.03 13.58 -3.25
C ILE A 123 -4.35 14.31 -4.39
N ASP A 124 -3.13 13.88 -4.76
CA ASP A 124 -2.33 14.53 -5.81
C ASP A 124 -3.03 14.46 -7.18
N GLN A 125 -3.84 13.42 -7.39
CA GLN A 125 -4.69 13.25 -8.57
C GLN A 125 -6.03 13.99 -8.50
N GLY A 126 -6.33 14.71 -7.40
CA GLY A 126 -7.60 15.41 -7.20
C GLY A 126 -8.79 14.50 -6.85
N ASN A 127 -8.53 13.24 -6.49
CA ASN A 127 -9.53 12.19 -6.30
C ASN A 127 -9.81 11.87 -4.82
N LEU A 128 -10.04 12.90 -3.99
CA LEU A 128 -10.23 12.70 -2.54
C LEU A 128 -11.41 11.78 -2.19
N GLY A 129 -12.46 11.72 -3.01
CA GLY A 129 -13.60 10.83 -2.80
C GLY A 129 -13.23 9.34 -2.79
N ILE A 130 -12.14 8.95 -3.46
CA ILE A 130 -11.67 7.56 -3.46
C ILE A 130 -11.17 7.16 -2.08
N ILE A 131 -10.50 8.07 -1.36
CA ILE A 131 -9.98 7.82 -0.01
C ILE A 131 -11.14 7.53 0.95
N VAL A 132 -12.20 8.33 0.85
CA VAL A 132 -13.42 8.15 1.65
C VAL A 132 -14.06 6.80 1.39
N ASN A 133 -14.26 6.46 0.12
CA ASN A 133 -14.87 5.18 -0.27
C ASN A 133 -14.02 3.99 0.20
N LYS A 134 -12.69 4.10 0.07
CA LYS A 134 -11.75 3.06 0.48
C LYS A 134 -11.67 2.92 1.99
N LEU A 135 -11.64 4.03 2.73
CA LEU A 135 -11.72 4.02 4.18
C LEU A 135 -13.01 3.33 4.65
N HIS A 136 -14.14 3.65 4.03
CA HIS A 136 -15.41 3.02 4.35
C HIS A 136 -15.39 1.50 4.09
N ALA A 137 -14.93 1.07 2.92
CA ALA A 137 -14.81 -0.34 2.57
C ALA A 137 -13.92 -1.10 3.57
N LEU A 138 -12.73 -0.57 3.86
CA LEU A 138 -11.81 -1.18 4.84
C LEU A 138 -12.44 -1.22 6.24
N SER A 139 -13.19 -0.19 6.62
CA SER A 139 -13.78 -0.10 7.96
C SER A 139 -14.84 -1.16 8.27
N LEU A 140 -15.42 -1.81 7.25
CA LEU A 140 -16.43 -2.85 7.42
C LEU A 140 -15.81 -4.20 7.81
N GLU A 141 -14.56 -4.44 7.41
CA GLU A 141 -13.90 -5.73 7.58
C GLU A 141 -12.88 -5.73 8.74
N MET A 142 -12.45 -4.54 9.16
CA MET A 142 -11.37 -4.38 10.14
C MET A 142 -11.88 -4.32 11.58
N ASN A 143 -11.03 -4.75 12.51
CA ASN A 143 -11.29 -4.58 13.94
C ASN A 143 -11.35 -3.08 14.33
N ALA A 144 -11.98 -2.80 15.47
CA ALA A 144 -12.22 -1.44 15.95
C ALA A 144 -10.94 -0.59 16.04
N THR A 145 -9.85 -1.18 16.52
CA THR A 145 -8.55 -0.50 16.67
C THR A 145 -7.97 -0.10 15.31
N VAL A 146 -7.97 -1.01 14.33
CA VAL A 146 -7.46 -0.73 12.98
C VAL A 146 -8.32 0.32 12.30
N LYS A 147 -9.64 0.20 12.42
CA LYS A 147 -10.59 1.19 11.92
C LYS A 147 -10.32 2.57 12.49
N ALA A 148 -10.19 2.70 13.81
CA ALA A 148 -9.91 3.98 14.47
C ALA A 148 -8.64 4.65 13.93
N HIS A 149 -7.57 3.88 13.77
CA HIS A 149 -6.28 4.36 13.26
C HIS A 149 -6.34 4.80 11.79
N LEU A 150 -7.11 4.11 10.94
CA LEU A 150 -7.32 4.51 9.56
C LEU A 150 -8.12 5.81 9.46
N TYR A 151 -9.18 5.96 10.27
CA TYR A 151 -9.96 7.19 10.34
C TYR A 151 -9.13 8.38 10.84
N ALA A 152 -8.33 8.18 11.89
CA ALA A 152 -7.44 9.23 12.40
C ALA A 152 -6.46 9.72 11.32
N ARG A 153 -5.84 8.80 10.58
CA ARG A 153 -4.90 9.15 9.50
C ARG A 153 -5.59 9.85 8.33
N ALA A 154 -6.75 9.36 7.91
CA ALA A 154 -7.53 10.03 6.87
C ALA A 154 -7.92 11.45 7.29
N ALA A 155 -8.33 11.66 8.55
CA ALA A 155 -8.65 12.99 9.07
C ALA A 155 -7.44 13.95 9.01
N ILE A 156 -6.24 13.48 9.40
CA ILE A 156 -5.00 14.25 9.29
C ILE A 156 -4.72 14.65 7.83
N LEU A 157 -4.79 13.69 6.90
CA LEU A 157 -4.51 13.94 5.49
C LEU A 157 -5.50 14.94 4.88
N LEU A 158 -6.79 14.80 5.18
CA LEU A 158 -7.82 15.73 4.70
C LEU A 158 -7.61 17.14 5.28
N ALA A 159 -7.21 17.25 6.54
CA ALA A 159 -6.89 18.53 7.18
C ALA A 159 -5.71 19.23 6.48
N GLN A 160 -4.65 18.49 6.13
CA GLN A 160 -3.47 19.02 5.44
C GLN A 160 -3.78 19.61 4.06
N GLN A 161 -4.78 19.05 3.37
CA GLN A 161 -5.15 19.48 2.02
C GLN A 161 -6.15 20.64 2.00
N ALA A 162 -6.39 21.29 3.15
CA ALA A 162 -7.42 22.31 3.31
C ALA A 162 -8.78 21.87 2.75
N TYR A 163 -9.07 20.56 2.84
CA TYR A 163 -10.35 20.02 2.43
C TYR A 163 -11.47 20.70 3.24
N MET A 164 -12.69 20.76 2.69
CA MET A 164 -13.81 21.51 3.27
C MET A 164 -13.86 21.31 4.78
N LYS A 165 -13.63 22.39 5.54
CA LYS A 165 -13.38 22.34 6.99
C LYS A 165 -14.46 21.57 7.76
N THR A 166 -15.72 21.71 7.35
CA THR A 166 -16.86 20.97 7.90
C THR A 166 -16.75 19.46 7.73
N GLN A 167 -16.28 18.99 6.57
CA GLN A 167 -16.08 17.57 6.30
C GLN A 167 -14.87 17.04 7.07
N VAL A 168 -13.77 17.79 7.12
CA VAL A 168 -12.59 17.43 7.93
C VAL A 168 -12.99 17.23 9.40
N LEU A 169 -13.77 18.14 9.97
CA LEU A 169 -14.25 18.04 11.34
C LEU A 169 -15.10 16.79 11.59
N ALA A 170 -15.96 16.40 10.63
CA ALA A 170 -16.73 15.16 10.73
C ALA A 170 -15.80 13.93 10.81
N TYR A 171 -14.74 13.88 10.01
CA TYR A 171 -13.74 12.80 10.11
C TYR A 171 -12.94 12.83 11.41
N VAL A 172 -12.60 14.02 11.92
CA VAL A 172 -11.90 14.17 13.20
C VAL A 172 -12.78 13.67 14.36
N GLN A 173 -14.05 14.05 14.40
CA GLN A 173 -15.00 13.59 15.42
C GLN A 173 -15.19 12.07 15.34
N GLN A 174 -15.40 11.54 14.14
CA GLN A 174 -15.52 10.09 13.93
C GLN A 174 -14.25 9.35 14.35
N ALA A 175 -13.07 9.90 14.06
CA ALA A 175 -11.80 9.30 14.49
C ALA A 175 -11.68 9.28 16.02
N LEU A 176 -11.98 10.39 16.71
CA LEU A 176 -11.95 10.44 18.17
C LEU A 176 -12.94 9.46 18.80
N PHE A 177 -14.18 9.42 18.31
CA PHE A 177 -15.19 8.45 18.74
C PHE A 177 -14.66 7.01 18.64
N LEU A 178 -14.12 6.63 17.48
CA LEU A 178 -13.59 5.29 17.25
C LEU A 178 -12.36 4.98 18.10
N LEU A 179 -11.48 5.96 18.34
CA LEU A 179 -10.30 5.79 19.21
C LEU A 179 -10.73 5.48 20.65
N TYR A 180 -11.77 6.15 21.15
CA TYR A 180 -12.35 5.87 22.46
C TYR A 180 -13.05 4.51 22.51
N GLU A 181 -13.90 4.20 21.53
CA GLU A 181 -14.61 2.92 21.43
C GLU A 181 -13.63 1.75 21.41
N ALA A 182 -12.55 1.89 20.65
CA ALA A 182 -11.47 0.91 20.55
C ALA A 182 -10.53 0.87 21.78
N LYS A 183 -10.79 1.70 22.80
CA LYS A 183 -9.98 1.83 24.03
C LYS A 183 -8.50 2.06 23.76
N VAL A 184 -8.21 2.88 22.75
CA VAL A 184 -6.85 3.27 22.40
C VAL A 184 -6.22 4.09 23.53
N SER A 185 -4.90 4.01 23.68
CA SER A 185 -4.19 4.67 24.78
C SER A 185 -4.39 6.20 24.74
N GLN A 186 -4.51 6.82 25.91
CA GLN A 186 -4.61 8.29 26.01
C GLN A 186 -3.42 9.00 25.35
N LYS A 187 -2.24 8.39 25.38
CA LYS A 187 -1.04 8.89 24.70
C LYS A 187 -1.22 8.97 23.19
N GLU A 188 -1.86 7.98 22.57
CA GLU A 188 -2.14 7.97 21.13
C GLU A 188 -3.20 9.01 20.74
N ILE A 189 -4.25 9.17 21.56
CA ILE A 189 -5.26 10.22 21.36
C ILE A 189 -4.61 11.61 21.44
N GLN A 190 -3.76 11.85 22.45
CA GLN A 190 -3.00 13.09 22.57
C GLN A 190 -2.08 13.31 21.37
N HIS A 191 -1.39 12.28 20.88
CA HIS A 191 -0.56 12.38 19.69
C HIS A 191 -1.37 12.76 18.45
N PHE A 192 -2.56 12.21 18.27
CA PHE A 192 -3.48 12.60 17.19
C PHE A 192 -3.89 14.07 17.29
N LEU A 193 -4.29 14.54 18.47
CA LEU A 193 -4.65 15.95 18.70
C LEU A 193 -3.47 16.91 18.44
N LEU A 194 -2.26 16.55 18.87
CA LEU A 194 -1.05 17.33 18.60
C LEU A 194 -0.76 17.43 17.09
N ARG A 195 -0.99 16.36 16.32
CA ARG A 195 -0.86 16.42 14.86
C ARG A 195 -1.87 17.38 14.24
N LEU A 196 -3.12 17.41 14.72
CA LEU A 196 -4.12 18.38 14.27
C LEU A 196 -3.71 19.82 14.62
N GLN A 197 -3.18 20.04 15.82
CA GLN A 197 -2.69 21.36 16.25
C GLN A 197 -1.62 21.91 15.31
N ALA A 198 -0.70 21.05 14.87
CA ALA A 198 0.35 21.43 13.93
C ALA A 198 -0.17 21.78 12.52
N ILE A 199 -1.39 21.37 12.18
CA ILE A 199 -2.00 21.59 10.85
C ILE A 199 -2.92 22.81 10.86
N ASP A 200 -3.87 22.87 11.80
CA ASP A 200 -4.86 23.95 11.90
C ASP A 200 -5.34 24.09 13.35
N GLU A 201 -5.03 25.24 13.97
CA GLU A 201 -5.42 25.55 15.36
C GLU A 201 -6.93 25.52 15.60
N SER A 202 -7.73 25.91 14.61
CA SER A 202 -9.18 25.96 14.75
C SER A 202 -9.83 24.58 14.63
N ILE A 203 -9.28 23.69 13.81
CA ILE A 203 -9.69 22.27 13.80
C ILE A 203 -9.29 21.61 15.12
N HIS A 204 -8.08 21.86 15.60
CA HIS A 204 -7.61 21.36 16.89
C HIS A 204 -8.46 21.83 18.06
N ALA A 205 -8.82 23.12 18.14
CA ALA A 205 -9.67 23.65 19.20
C ALA A 205 -11.03 22.94 19.27
N GLN A 206 -11.65 22.66 18.12
CA GLN A 206 -12.91 21.92 18.05
C GLN A 206 -12.74 20.43 18.39
N ALA A 207 -11.63 19.83 17.98
CA ALA A 207 -11.29 18.46 18.36
C ALA A 207 -11.09 18.31 19.87
N LEU A 208 -10.44 19.29 20.51
CA LEU A 208 -10.27 19.35 21.97
C LEU A 208 -11.61 19.49 22.70
N GLN A 209 -12.49 20.37 22.21
CA GLN A 209 -13.83 20.51 22.81
C GLN A 209 -14.57 19.16 22.80
N TYR A 210 -14.61 18.49 21.65
CA TYR A 210 -15.22 17.16 21.54
C TYR A 210 -14.54 16.12 22.44
N HIS A 211 -13.20 16.15 22.52
CA HIS A 211 -12.43 15.27 23.40
C HIS A 211 -12.84 15.43 24.88
N TYR A 212 -13.04 16.66 25.34
CA TYR A 212 -13.51 16.93 26.72
C TYR A 212 -14.95 16.51 26.92
N ASP A 213 -15.84 16.79 25.97
CA ASP A 213 -17.26 16.44 26.06
C ASP A 213 -17.42 14.91 26.23
N VAL A 214 -16.68 14.11 25.45
CA VAL A 214 -16.71 12.63 25.56
C VAL A 214 -16.15 12.13 26.89
N LEU A 215 -15.12 12.78 27.45
CA LEU A 215 -14.55 12.39 28.75
C LEU A 215 -15.49 12.68 29.92
N LEU A 216 -16.39 13.66 29.80
CA LEU A 216 -17.38 13.98 30.83
C LEU A 216 -18.57 13.01 30.84
N GLU A 217 -18.75 12.23 29.76
CA GLU A 217 -19.84 11.26 29.60
C GLU A 217 -19.45 9.80 29.95
N GLN A 218 -18.18 9.54 30.26
CA GLN A 218 -17.64 8.21 30.64
C GLN A 218 -17.49 8.03 32.15
#